data_AF-F0SSB3-F1
#
_entry.id   AF-F0SSB3-F1
#
_cell.length_a   1.000
_cell.length_b   1.000
_cell.length_c   1.000
_cell.angle_alpha   90.00
_cell.angle_beta   90.00
_cell.angle_gamma   90.00
#
_symmetry.space_group_name_H-M   'P 1'
#
loop_
_entity.id
_entity.type
_entity.pdbx_description
1 polymer ?
#
loop_
_entity_poly.entity_id
_entity_poly.type
_entity_poly.pdbx_seq_one_letter_code
_entity_poly.pdbx_strand_id
1 'polypeptide(L)'
;MLGRSRLWVELCVVVSLTGCGFNGPLETPETNGSEATTAFKPVSMSSPAPGEAVWPHWRGPHSDGISRESDIRTDWTMTPNVIWRHDIGIGYSSVSVVDKRLLTMGHPEGTEEEAVWCLNSENGDVIWSLRYPCTLLDHLHKGGPGATPTIDGEFVYTNSREGEVRKIALASGKVEWICDLRKELGLDLPEWGFTCSPVLYEDQILLEAGSIVGIDKQSGKVTWKTDPRTPGYGTPERFSQDGRSFLAALNNDGLSVVDLQDKKEVAFFEWDSPYGTNATTPLYHNGQIFVSSGYNIGCVMLSFDGNELAKVWESKDMRNHMNSCILRNGYLYGFDGNSHIRRTVTLNCIGWADGQLQWAERGLGCGALSATPDHLLICSDLGELVLAKTSQKEFDELGRVKVMDEQCWTVPVLCNGLVYCRGAEGTLACVDVRPESQP
;
A
#
# COMPACT_ATOMS: atom_id res chain seq x y z
N MET A 1 21.01 20.23 58.64
CA MET A 1 21.20 18.77 58.68
C MET A 1 21.00 18.25 57.27
N LEU A 2 21.96 17.43 56.83
CA LEU A 2 22.12 16.68 55.56
C LEU A 2 20.85 16.55 54.68
N GLY A 3 20.85 16.79 53.36
CA GLY A 3 21.93 16.75 52.37
C GLY A 3 21.69 15.59 51.40
N ARG A 4 21.51 15.89 50.10
CA ARG A 4 22.00 15.09 48.96
C ARG A 4 21.67 15.79 47.63
N SER A 5 22.64 16.54 47.15
CA SER A 5 22.84 16.94 45.76
C SER A 5 23.50 15.78 44.99
N ARG A 6 23.15 15.59 43.72
CA ARG A 6 23.94 14.85 42.74
C ARG A 6 24.20 15.77 41.55
N LEU A 7 25.44 16.25 41.46
CA LEU A 7 26.04 16.82 40.26
C LEU A 7 26.20 15.71 39.22
N TRP A 8 25.88 16.02 37.97
CA TRP A 8 26.47 15.36 36.80
C TRP A 8 27.47 16.32 36.15
N VAL A 9 28.66 15.80 35.89
CA VAL A 9 29.82 16.50 35.36
C VAL A 9 29.81 16.37 33.84
N GLU A 10 29.77 17.50 33.13
CA GLU A 10 30.06 17.57 31.70
C GLU A 10 31.56 17.43 31.47
N LEU A 11 31.95 16.55 30.55
CA LEU A 11 33.33 16.44 30.07
C LEU A 11 33.37 16.98 28.63
N CYS A 12 33.72 18.25 28.49
CA CYS A 12 34.14 18.85 27.22
C CYS A 12 35.60 18.46 26.94
N VAL A 13 35.87 17.85 25.80
CA VAL A 13 37.22 17.69 25.26
C VAL A 13 37.33 18.52 23.99
N VAL A 14 37.99 19.67 24.13
CA VAL A 14 38.49 20.50 23.02
C VAL A 14 39.92 20.02 22.74
N VAL A 15 40.19 19.60 21.51
CA VAL A 15 41.56 19.42 21.02
C VAL A 15 41.72 20.22 19.74
N SER A 16 42.44 21.32 19.86
CA SER A 16 42.98 22.11 18.75
C SER A 16 44.50 22.01 18.81
N LEU A 17 45.13 21.45 17.77
CA LEU A 17 46.55 21.64 17.48
C LEU A 17 46.74 21.83 15.98
N THR A 18 47.29 22.98 15.64
CA THR A 18 47.69 23.43 14.32
C THR A 18 49.06 22.88 13.92
N GLY A 19 49.18 22.46 12.65
CA GLY A 19 50.32 22.79 11.80
C GLY A 19 51.42 21.73 11.62
N CYS A 20 51.54 21.21 10.40
CA CYS A 20 52.73 21.35 9.52
C CYS A 20 52.47 20.63 8.19
N GLY A 21 52.62 21.35 7.08
CA GLY A 21 52.32 20.87 5.74
C GLY A 21 53.40 19.97 5.15
N PHE A 22 52.99 19.15 4.17
CA PHE A 22 53.87 18.54 3.20
C PHE A 22 53.14 18.44 1.85
N ASN A 23 53.74 19.07 0.84
CA ASN A 23 53.38 18.99 -0.58
C ASN A 23 54.03 17.75 -1.20
N GLY A 24 53.31 17.05 -2.08
CA GLY A 24 53.87 16.05 -3.00
C GLY A 24 52.76 15.38 -3.82
N PRO A 25 52.86 15.32 -5.16
CA PRO A 25 51.83 14.72 -6.01
C PRO A 25 51.97 13.19 -6.03
N LEU A 26 50.86 12.46 -6.09
CA LEU A 26 50.88 11.03 -6.37
C LEU A 26 50.10 10.74 -7.66
N GLU A 27 50.84 10.11 -8.56
CA GLU A 27 50.53 9.81 -9.95
C GLU A 27 49.36 8.84 -10.09
N THR A 28 48.57 9.03 -11.16
CA THR A 28 47.59 8.07 -11.66
C THR A 28 48.27 6.94 -12.42
N PRO A 29 47.91 5.66 -12.20
CA PRO A 29 48.19 4.62 -13.18
C PRO A 29 47.06 4.54 -14.21
N GLU A 30 47.41 4.71 -15.47
CA GLU A 30 46.59 4.31 -16.62
C GLU A 30 46.49 2.78 -16.67
N THR A 31 45.27 2.25 -16.76
CA THR A 31 45.02 0.90 -17.28
C THR A 31 44.02 0.97 -18.42
N ASN A 32 44.54 0.78 -19.64
CA ASN A 32 43.74 0.49 -20.83
C ASN A 32 43.08 -0.89 -20.66
N GLY A 33 41.75 -0.92 -20.59
CA GLY A 33 40.93 -2.11 -20.63
C GLY A 33 39.66 -1.83 -21.41
N SER A 34 39.58 -2.37 -22.63
CA SER A 34 38.46 -2.27 -23.57
C SER A 34 37.14 -2.71 -22.94
N GLU A 35 36.24 -1.77 -22.61
CA GLU A 35 34.83 -2.07 -22.37
C GLU A 35 34.09 -2.17 -23.71
N ALA A 36 33.70 -3.40 -24.06
CA ALA A 36 32.72 -3.64 -25.10
C ALA A 36 31.36 -3.11 -24.60
N THR A 37 30.95 -1.95 -25.08
CA THR A 37 29.60 -1.42 -24.89
C THR A 37 28.62 -2.26 -25.71
N THR A 38 27.98 -3.24 -25.07
CA THR A 38 26.78 -3.86 -25.61
C THR A 38 25.64 -2.86 -25.54
N ALA A 39 25.29 -2.27 -26.68
CA ALA A 39 24.12 -1.41 -26.81
C ALA A 39 22.87 -2.20 -26.39
N PHE A 40 22.23 -1.78 -25.29
CA PHE A 40 20.91 -2.26 -24.90
C PHE A 40 19.91 -1.88 -26.00
N LYS A 41 19.31 -2.90 -26.65
CA LYS A 41 18.14 -2.67 -27.49
C LYS A 41 16.93 -2.45 -26.57
N PRO A 42 16.21 -1.32 -26.69
CA PRO A 42 14.95 -1.14 -25.97
C PRO A 42 13.97 -2.22 -26.42
N VAL A 43 13.43 -2.97 -25.47
CA VAL A 43 12.30 -3.86 -25.72
C VAL A 43 11.08 -2.96 -25.82
N SER A 44 10.51 -2.85 -27.01
CA SER A 44 9.25 -2.13 -27.22
C SER A 44 8.15 -2.85 -26.46
N MET A 45 7.57 -2.22 -25.44
CA MET A 45 6.36 -2.75 -24.81
C MET A 45 5.18 -2.51 -25.76
N SER A 46 4.58 -3.59 -26.24
CA SER A 46 3.27 -3.52 -26.88
C SER A 46 2.24 -3.14 -25.83
N SER A 47 1.17 -2.43 -26.22
CA SER A 47 -0.04 -2.35 -25.40
C SER A 47 -0.45 -3.77 -24.96
N PRO A 48 -1.00 -3.94 -23.74
CA PRO A 48 -1.43 -5.25 -23.27
C PRO A 48 -2.31 -5.89 -24.34
N ALA A 49 -2.05 -7.16 -24.64
CA ALA A 49 -2.84 -7.88 -25.60
C ALA A 49 -4.32 -7.85 -25.15
N PRO A 50 -5.29 -7.71 -26.07
CA PRO A 50 -6.70 -7.78 -25.69
C PRO A 50 -6.97 -9.08 -24.92
N GLY A 51 -7.26 -8.99 -23.62
CA GLY A 51 -7.58 -10.12 -22.76
C GLY A 51 -6.65 -10.38 -21.57
N GLU A 52 -5.50 -9.69 -21.45
CA GLU A 52 -4.68 -9.78 -20.22
C GLU A 52 -5.20 -8.81 -19.15
N ALA A 53 -5.47 -9.34 -17.95
CA ALA A 53 -5.81 -8.54 -16.79
C ALA A 53 -4.57 -7.74 -16.32
N VAL A 54 -4.81 -6.55 -15.79
CA VAL A 54 -3.78 -5.70 -15.20
C VAL A 54 -4.20 -5.23 -13.81
N TRP A 55 -3.23 -5.09 -12.93
CA TRP A 55 -3.36 -4.57 -11.58
C TRP A 55 -2.26 -3.53 -11.29
N PRO A 56 -2.28 -2.36 -11.93
CA PRO A 56 -1.12 -1.48 -11.99
C PRO A 56 -0.78 -0.75 -10.68
N HIS A 57 -1.69 -0.68 -9.72
CA HIS A 57 -1.51 0.08 -8.48
C HIS A 57 -2.35 -0.48 -7.33
N TRP A 58 -2.21 0.14 -6.15
CA TRP A 58 -3.05 -0.14 -4.98
C TRP A 58 -4.53 -0.23 -5.37
N ARG A 59 -5.17 -1.33 -4.94
CA ARG A 59 -6.59 -1.65 -5.21
C ARG A 59 -6.96 -1.79 -6.69
N GLY A 60 -5.99 -2.01 -7.57
CA GLY A 60 -6.23 -2.39 -8.97
C GLY A 60 -6.68 -1.24 -9.86
N PRO A 61 -6.96 -1.48 -11.15
CA PRO A 61 -7.09 -0.45 -12.18
C PRO A 61 -8.26 0.54 -11.97
N HIS A 62 -9.18 0.23 -11.05
CA HIS A 62 -10.32 1.07 -10.69
C HIS A 62 -10.27 1.57 -9.24
N SER A 63 -9.19 1.29 -8.50
CA SER A 63 -9.02 1.62 -7.08
C SER A 63 -10.08 1.00 -6.14
N ASP A 64 -10.88 0.05 -6.61
CA ASP A 64 -12.00 -0.55 -5.86
C ASP A 64 -11.64 -1.87 -5.18
N GLY A 65 -10.45 -2.43 -5.45
CA GLY A 65 -9.99 -3.71 -4.91
C GLY A 65 -10.66 -4.91 -5.57
N ILE A 66 -11.21 -4.74 -6.78
CA ILE A 66 -11.97 -5.77 -7.49
C ILE A 66 -11.29 -6.12 -8.82
N SER A 67 -10.86 -7.38 -8.97
CA SER A 67 -10.48 -7.91 -10.28
C SER A 67 -11.72 -8.12 -11.13
N ARG A 68 -11.65 -7.78 -12.42
CA ARG A 68 -12.75 -8.01 -13.37
C ARG A 68 -12.74 -9.42 -13.96
N GLU A 69 -11.76 -10.24 -13.58
CA GLU A 69 -11.70 -11.65 -13.95
C GLU A 69 -12.89 -12.40 -13.33
N SER A 70 -13.51 -13.24 -14.15
CA SER A 70 -14.68 -14.05 -13.76
C SER A 70 -14.46 -15.54 -14.00
N ASP A 71 -13.53 -15.90 -14.89
CA ASP A 71 -13.20 -17.29 -15.22
C ASP A 71 -12.08 -17.81 -14.31
N ILE A 72 -12.34 -17.83 -13.00
CA ILE A 72 -11.46 -18.47 -12.01
C ILE A 72 -12.05 -19.80 -11.56
N ARG A 73 -11.19 -20.76 -11.23
CA ARG A 73 -11.62 -22.01 -10.60
C ARG A 73 -12.21 -21.71 -9.21
N THR A 74 -13.50 -21.95 -9.06
CA THR A 74 -14.25 -21.77 -7.80
C THR A 74 -14.47 -23.06 -7.02
N ASP A 75 -14.32 -24.22 -7.67
CA ASP A 75 -14.38 -25.51 -7.00
C ASP A 75 -13.03 -25.80 -6.33
N TRP A 76 -12.96 -25.54 -5.03
CA TRP A 76 -11.78 -25.77 -4.20
C TRP A 76 -11.89 -27.07 -3.39
N THR A 77 -12.74 -28.02 -3.82
CA THR A 77 -12.68 -29.41 -3.32
C THR A 77 -11.29 -30.01 -3.54
N MET A 78 -10.66 -29.65 -4.66
CA MET A 78 -9.22 -29.76 -4.87
C MET A 78 -8.56 -28.43 -4.55
N THR A 79 -7.74 -28.43 -3.51
CA THR A 79 -7.02 -27.25 -3.04
C THR A 79 -6.16 -26.66 -4.16
N PRO A 80 -6.24 -25.34 -4.43
CA PRO A 80 -5.42 -24.73 -5.47
C PRO A 80 -3.93 -24.81 -5.14
N ASN A 81 -3.10 -24.98 -6.17
CA ASN A 81 -1.66 -25.19 -6.01
C ASN A 81 -0.95 -23.85 -5.78
N VAL A 82 -0.07 -23.81 -4.78
CA VAL A 82 0.94 -22.74 -4.69
C VAL A 82 2.06 -23.07 -5.68
N ILE A 83 2.15 -22.30 -6.76
CA ILE A 83 3.06 -22.59 -7.88
C ILE A 83 4.47 -22.05 -7.66
N TRP A 84 4.63 -21.02 -6.84
CA TRP A 84 5.94 -20.53 -6.39
C TRP A 84 5.83 -19.74 -5.09
N ARG A 85 6.97 -19.61 -4.40
CA ARG A 85 7.20 -18.70 -3.27
C ARG A 85 8.52 -17.97 -3.46
N HIS A 86 8.58 -16.72 -3.04
CA HIS A 86 9.79 -15.89 -3.05
C HIS A 86 9.89 -15.12 -1.73
N ASP A 87 11.10 -15.01 -1.18
CA ASP A 87 11.37 -14.14 -0.03
C ASP A 87 11.69 -12.73 -0.52
N ILE A 88 10.82 -11.78 -0.23
CA ILE A 88 10.94 -10.37 -0.59
C ILE A 88 11.29 -9.48 0.62
N GLY A 89 11.48 -10.07 1.80
CA GLY A 89 11.73 -9.37 3.06
C GLY A 89 10.48 -8.80 3.74
N ILE A 90 10.67 -8.36 4.99
CA ILE A 90 9.64 -7.88 5.90
C ILE A 90 8.84 -6.73 5.28
N GLY A 91 7.52 -6.72 5.46
CA GLY A 91 6.68 -5.60 5.05
C GLY A 91 5.25 -5.98 4.71
N TYR A 92 4.49 -4.97 4.28
CA TYR A 92 3.05 -5.05 4.02
C TYR A 92 2.64 -4.48 2.66
N SER A 93 3.61 -4.18 1.79
CA SER A 93 3.37 -3.74 0.41
C SER A 93 2.59 -4.83 -0.33
N SER A 94 1.46 -4.45 -0.94
CA SER A 94 0.75 -5.35 -1.86
C SER A 94 1.55 -5.51 -3.17
N VAL A 95 0.93 -6.07 -4.19
CA VAL A 95 1.57 -6.27 -5.49
C VAL A 95 0.87 -5.46 -6.57
N SER A 96 1.66 -4.99 -7.53
CA SER A 96 1.18 -4.44 -8.80
C SER A 96 1.65 -5.31 -9.94
N VAL A 97 0.75 -5.63 -10.87
CA VAL A 97 0.99 -6.58 -11.95
C VAL A 97 0.60 -5.96 -13.28
N VAL A 98 1.55 -5.86 -14.21
CA VAL A 98 1.30 -5.51 -15.60
C VAL A 98 2.09 -6.48 -16.47
N ASP A 99 1.44 -7.06 -17.48
CA ASP A 99 1.95 -8.16 -18.28
C ASP A 99 2.45 -9.30 -17.36
N LYS A 100 3.74 -9.66 -17.45
CA LYS A 100 4.40 -10.67 -16.60
C LYS A 100 5.28 -10.07 -15.50
N ARG A 101 5.14 -8.78 -15.21
CA ARG A 101 5.95 -8.08 -14.20
C ARG A 101 5.12 -7.86 -12.95
N LEU A 102 5.51 -8.49 -11.87
CA LEU A 102 4.98 -8.27 -10.53
C LEU A 102 5.93 -7.37 -9.76
N LEU A 103 5.42 -6.25 -9.24
CA LEU A 103 6.16 -5.26 -8.48
C LEU A 103 5.67 -5.24 -7.03
N THR A 104 6.59 -5.22 -6.08
CA THR A 104 6.30 -5.07 -4.64
C THR A 104 7.53 -4.53 -3.91
N MET A 105 7.41 -4.26 -2.61
CA MET A 105 8.50 -3.73 -1.78
C MET A 105 8.70 -4.57 -0.52
N GLY A 106 9.92 -4.70 -0.01
CA GLY A 106 10.16 -5.35 1.29
C GLY A 106 11.49 -4.92 1.90
N HIS A 107 11.69 -5.24 3.16
CA HIS A 107 12.90 -4.96 3.92
C HIS A 107 13.67 -6.27 4.13
N PRO A 108 14.74 -6.54 3.36
CA PRO A 108 15.46 -7.81 3.43
C PRO A 108 16.03 -8.05 4.84
N GLU A 109 15.84 -9.26 5.37
CA GLU A 109 16.24 -9.61 6.72
C GLU A 109 17.74 -9.37 6.97
N GLY A 110 18.07 -8.80 8.14
CA GLY A 110 19.45 -8.56 8.56
C GLY A 110 20.15 -7.42 7.81
N THR A 111 19.41 -6.57 7.10
CA THR A 111 19.93 -5.39 6.38
C THR A 111 19.39 -4.09 6.96
N GLU A 112 19.95 -2.94 6.54
CA GLU A 112 19.40 -1.60 6.79
C GLU A 112 18.89 -1.01 5.46
N GLU A 113 18.24 -1.85 4.66
CA GLU A 113 17.82 -1.53 3.31
C GLU A 113 16.33 -1.85 3.10
N GLU A 114 15.65 -1.03 2.32
CA GLU A 114 14.43 -1.44 1.65
C GLU A 114 14.74 -1.83 0.20
N ALA A 115 13.92 -2.72 -0.36
CA ALA A 115 14.03 -3.22 -1.71
C ALA A 115 12.72 -3.05 -2.47
N VAL A 116 12.80 -2.59 -3.73
CA VAL A 116 11.75 -2.78 -4.74
C VAL A 116 12.09 -4.03 -5.53
N TRP A 117 11.15 -4.96 -5.63
CA TRP A 117 11.30 -6.21 -6.36
C TRP A 117 10.45 -6.18 -7.62
N CYS A 118 11.05 -6.54 -8.76
CA CYS A 118 10.34 -6.90 -9.97
C CYS A 118 10.55 -8.38 -10.23
N LEU A 119 9.48 -9.16 -10.07
CA LEU A 119 9.47 -10.59 -10.29
C LEU A 119 8.70 -10.94 -11.56
N ASN A 120 9.02 -12.07 -12.16
CA ASN A 120 8.17 -12.69 -13.16
C ASN A 120 6.94 -13.28 -12.46
N SER A 121 5.75 -12.83 -12.87
CA SER A 121 4.50 -13.15 -12.19
C SER A 121 4.08 -14.63 -12.29
N GLU A 122 4.58 -15.37 -13.28
CA GLU A 122 4.24 -16.78 -13.53
C GLU A 122 5.13 -17.76 -12.76
N ASN A 123 6.40 -17.41 -12.52
CA ASN A 123 7.37 -18.35 -11.93
C ASN A 123 8.12 -17.82 -10.70
N GLY A 124 7.95 -16.53 -10.35
CA GLY A 124 8.58 -15.92 -9.18
C GLY A 124 10.06 -15.58 -9.35
N ASP A 125 10.63 -15.71 -10.55
CA ASP A 125 12.03 -15.36 -10.81
C ASP A 125 12.24 -13.85 -10.70
N VAL A 126 13.34 -13.42 -10.08
CA VAL A 126 13.73 -12.02 -10.04
C VAL A 126 14.11 -11.54 -11.44
N ILE A 127 13.39 -10.53 -11.94
CA ILE A 127 13.77 -9.81 -13.16
C ILE A 127 14.79 -8.74 -12.81
N TRP A 128 14.50 -7.93 -11.78
CA TRP A 128 15.46 -7.00 -11.17
C TRP A 128 15.03 -6.69 -9.73
N SER A 129 15.97 -6.19 -8.93
CA SER A 129 15.67 -5.58 -7.64
C SER A 129 16.48 -4.29 -7.47
N LEU A 130 15.89 -3.32 -6.77
CA LEU A 130 16.53 -2.05 -6.41
C LEU A 130 16.56 -1.98 -4.89
N ARG A 131 17.76 -1.88 -4.30
CA ARG A 131 17.95 -1.71 -2.86
C ARG A 131 18.42 -0.29 -2.54
N TYR A 132 17.98 0.24 -1.40
CA TYR A 132 18.40 1.54 -0.91
C TYR A 132 18.37 1.59 0.62
N PRO A 133 19.20 2.43 1.27
CA PRO A 133 19.19 2.58 2.71
C PRO A 133 17.82 2.99 3.23
N CYS A 134 17.31 2.27 4.23
CA CYS A 134 16.08 2.60 4.93
C CYS A 134 16.04 1.79 6.23
N THR A 135 15.92 2.47 7.37
CA THR A 135 15.89 1.78 8.66
C THR A 135 14.57 1.04 8.85
N LEU A 136 14.64 -0.16 9.43
CA LEU A 136 13.44 -0.91 9.79
C LEU A 136 12.70 -0.21 10.93
N LEU A 137 11.46 0.22 10.67
CA LEU A 137 10.55 0.77 11.69
C LEU A 137 9.58 -0.32 12.16
N ASP A 138 9.92 -1.02 13.25
CA ASP A 138 9.24 -2.21 13.78
C ASP A 138 8.48 -1.95 15.11
N HIS A 139 8.03 -0.72 15.32
CA HIS A 139 7.20 -0.40 16.48
C HIS A 139 5.95 -1.29 16.48
N LEU A 140 5.68 -2.01 17.57
CA LEU A 140 4.49 -2.87 17.83
C LEU A 140 4.04 -3.85 16.72
N HIS A 141 4.83 -4.07 15.66
CA HIS A 141 4.60 -4.98 14.53
C HIS A 141 5.92 -5.27 13.79
N LYS A 142 5.94 -6.10 12.75
CA LYS A 142 7.20 -6.47 12.06
C LYS A 142 7.95 -5.33 11.35
N GLY A 143 7.25 -4.29 10.89
CA GLY A 143 7.85 -3.16 10.17
C GLY A 143 7.87 -3.35 8.65
N GLY A 144 8.76 -2.61 7.99
CA GLY A 144 8.96 -2.66 6.54
C GLY A 144 7.96 -1.82 5.73
N PRO A 145 8.12 -1.78 4.39
CA PRO A 145 7.32 -0.93 3.51
C PRO A 145 5.86 -1.38 3.44
N GLY A 146 4.95 -0.41 3.55
CA GLY A 146 3.50 -0.61 3.40
C GLY A 146 2.93 -0.10 2.07
N ALA A 147 3.62 0.82 1.40
CA ALA A 147 3.18 1.37 0.12
C ALA A 147 3.27 0.33 -1.01
N THR A 148 2.28 0.30 -1.88
CA THR A 148 2.27 -0.53 -3.09
C THR A 148 2.84 0.27 -4.27
N PRO A 149 3.80 -0.27 -5.05
CA PRO A 149 4.31 0.39 -6.24
C PRO A 149 3.20 0.69 -7.25
N THR A 150 3.25 1.83 -7.93
CA THR A 150 2.30 2.19 -9.00
C THR A 150 3.00 2.17 -10.35
N ILE A 151 2.50 1.35 -11.27
CA ILE A 151 3.01 1.18 -12.63
C ILE A 151 2.21 2.08 -13.58
N ASP A 152 2.93 2.84 -14.40
CA ASP A 152 2.34 3.65 -15.47
C ASP A 152 3.28 3.67 -16.68
N GLY A 153 2.87 2.97 -17.74
CA GLY A 153 3.67 2.77 -18.94
C GLY A 153 5.04 2.16 -18.64
N GLU A 154 6.09 2.89 -18.94
CA GLU A 154 7.48 2.45 -18.78
C GLU A 154 8.06 2.73 -17.39
N PHE A 155 7.27 3.27 -16.47
CA PHE A 155 7.74 3.71 -15.16
C PHE A 155 6.99 3.06 -13.99
N VAL A 156 7.69 2.97 -12.87
CA VAL A 156 7.18 2.58 -11.57
C VAL A 156 7.41 3.73 -10.60
N TYR A 157 6.40 4.04 -9.80
CA TYR A 157 6.44 5.02 -8.74
C TYR A 157 6.33 4.33 -7.39
N THR A 158 7.24 4.64 -6.47
CA THR A 158 7.26 4.03 -5.13
C THR A 158 7.39 5.10 -4.05
N ASN A 159 7.02 4.76 -2.82
CA ASN A 159 7.19 5.59 -1.63
C ASN A 159 7.80 4.72 -0.52
N SER A 160 9.00 5.05 -0.04
CA SER A 160 9.66 4.30 1.04
C SER A 160 9.05 4.62 2.41
N ARG A 161 9.40 3.84 3.44
CA ARG A 161 9.00 4.16 4.83
C ARG A 161 9.52 5.50 5.31
N GLU A 162 10.65 5.96 4.77
CA GLU A 162 11.23 7.27 5.09
C GLU A 162 10.70 8.43 4.23
N GLY A 163 9.78 8.17 3.31
CA GLY A 163 9.14 9.21 2.49
C GLY A 163 9.97 9.62 1.27
N GLU A 164 10.80 8.71 0.76
CA GLU A 164 11.53 8.93 -0.49
C GLU A 164 10.73 8.37 -1.67
N VAL A 165 10.10 9.27 -2.41
CA VAL A 165 9.33 8.96 -3.61
C VAL A 165 10.27 8.82 -4.78
N ARG A 166 10.16 7.72 -5.54
CA ARG A 166 11.05 7.42 -6.67
C ARG A 166 10.26 7.27 -7.96
N LYS A 167 10.88 7.69 -9.07
CA LYS A 167 10.53 7.21 -10.41
C LYS A 167 11.59 6.23 -10.87
N ILE A 168 11.14 5.05 -11.27
CA ILE A 168 11.99 3.92 -11.63
C ILE A 168 11.61 3.45 -13.02
N ALA A 169 12.58 3.18 -13.89
CA ALA A 169 12.33 2.56 -15.18
C ALA A 169 11.90 1.09 -14.98
N LEU A 170 10.68 0.74 -15.41
CA LEU A 170 10.08 -0.59 -15.22
C LEU A 170 10.94 -1.71 -15.85
N ALA A 171 11.60 -1.43 -16.96
CA ALA A 171 12.39 -2.42 -17.69
C ALA A 171 13.66 -2.86 -16.94
N SER A 172 14.28 -1.97 -16.16
CA SER A 172 15.64 -2.16 -15.63
C SER A 172 15.80 -1.95 -14.12
N GLY A 173 14.81 -1.35 -13.45
CA GLY A 173 14.94 -0.96 -12.05
C GLY A 173 15.81 0.29 -11.83
N LYS A 174 16.23 0.97 -12.91
CA LYS A 174 17.03 2.20 -12.83
C LYS A 174 16.19 3.35 -12.27
N VAL A 175 16.72 4.03 -11.24
CA VAL A 175 16.12 5.26 -10.69
C VAL A 175 16.36 6.43 -11.64
N GLU A 176 15.31 7.17 -11.98
CA GLU A 176 15.37 8.39 -12.79
C GLU A 176 15.41 9.65 -11.92
N TRP A 177 14.64 9.67 -10.83
CA TRP A 177 14.71 10.72 -9.81
C TRP A 177 14.21 10.23 -8.45
N ILE A 178 14.56 10.97 -7.41
CA ILE A 178 14.10 10.78 -6.02
C ILE A 178 13.61 12.13 -5.48
N CYS A 179 12.46 12.12 -4.81
CA CYS A 179 11.89 13.24 -4.07
C CYS A 179 11.81 12.87 -2.59
N ASP A 180 12.42 13.65 -1.71
CA ASP A 180 12.39 13.45 -0.26
C ASP A 180 11.26 14.27 0.36
N LEU A 181 10.15 13.61 0.71
CA LEU A 181 8.96 14.27 1.25
C LEU A 181 9.24 15.00 2.57
N ARG A 182 10.12 14.46 3.41
CA ARG A 182 10.43 15.09 4.71
C ARG A 182 11.08 16.44 4.49
N LYS A 183 12.03 16.53 3.55
CA LYS A 183 12.67 17.79 3.17
C LYS A 183 11.69 18.75 2.49
N GLU A 184 10.91 18.29 1.53
CA GLU A 184 9.97 19.13 0.76
C GLU A 184 8.81 19.67 1.62
N LEU A 185 8.38 18.90 2.62
CA LEU A 185 7.27 19.25 3.49
C LEU A 185 7.70 19.90 4.80
N GLY A 186 8.97 19.75 5.19
CA GLY A 186 9.47 20.20 6.49
C GLY A 186 8.86 19.41 7.64
N LEU A 187 8.67 18.10 7.43
CA LEU A 187 8.02 17.20 8.38
C LEU A 187 9.02 16.21 8.96
N ASP A 188 8.82 15.87 10.23
CA ASP A 188 9.47 14.72 10.85
C ASP A 188 8.90 13.42 10.28
N LEU A 189 9.64 12.32 10.48
CA LEU A 189 9.17 10.99 10.13
C LEU A 189 7.93 10.66 10.97
N PRO A 190 6.78 10.27 10.35
CA PRO A 190 5.62 9.82 11.10
C PRO A 190 5.97 8.63 11.99
N GLU A 191 5.25 8.44 13.10
CA GLU A 191 5.54 7.35 14.07
C GLU A 191 5.66 5.98 13.40
N TRP A 192 4.75 5.70 12.45
CA TRP A 192 4.73 4.46 11.68
C TRP A 192 5.31 4.63 10.28
N GLY A 193 6.14 5.65 10.01
CA GLY A 193 6.69 5.95 8.68
C GLY A 193 5.62 6.24 7.60
N PHE A 194 6.05 6.44 6.35
CA PHE A 194 5.12 6.63 5.23
C PHE A 194 4.66 5.29 4.65
N THR A 195 3.37 5.16 4.35
CA THR A 195 2.75 3.93 3.82
C THR A 195 1.83 4.17 2.63
N CYS A 196 1.55 5.44 2.30
CA CYS A 196 0.65 5.80 1.22
C CYS A 196 1.25 5.37 -0.13
N SER A 197 0.46 4.64 -0.91
CA SER A 197 0.83 4.25 -2.27
C SER A 197 0.68 5.45 -3.22
N PRO A 198 1.59 5.64 -4.19
CA PRO A 198 1.48 6.73 -5.16
C PRO A 198 0.18 6.68 -5.98
N VAL A 199 -0.65 7.72 -5.90
CA VAL A 199 -1.87 7.85 -6.73
C VAL A 199 -1.57 8.74 -7.93
N LEU A 200 -1.96 8.34 -9.13
CA LEU A 200 -1.70 9.14 -10.33
C LEU A 200 -2.91 9.95 -10.75
N TYR A 201 -2.63 11.19 -11.16
CA TYR A 201 -3.59 12.07 -11.81
C TYR A 201 -2.87 12.94 -12.83
N GLU A 202 -3.19 12.77 -14.11
CA GLU A 202 -2.54 13.48 -15.21
C GLU A 202 -0.99 13.34 -15.17
N ASP A 203 -0.28 14.45 -15.05
CA ASP A 203 1.18 14.53 -14.93
C ASP A 203 1.66 14.48 -13.47
N GLN A 204 0.79 14.16 -12.51
CA GLN A 204 1.08 14.25 -11.08
C GLN A 204 1.05 12.89 -10.37
N ILE A 205 1.89 12.78 -9.34
CA ILE A 205 1.82 11.79 -8.27
C ILE A 205 1.24 12.49 -7.05
N LEU A 206 0.19 11.91 -6.50
CA LEU A 206 -0.54 12.39 -5.36
C LEU A 206 -0.28 11.47 -4.16
N LEU A 207 0.03 12.07 -3.00
CA LEU A 207 0.26 11.36 -1.76
C LEU A 207 -0.37 12.12 -0.59
N GLU A 208 -0.87 11.38 0.39
CA GLU A 208 -1.13 11.89 1.74
C GLU A 208 0.14 11.66 2.56
N ALA A 209 0.65 12.70 3.20
CA ALA A 209 1.91 12.71 3.94
C ALA A 209 1.86 13.66 5.15
N GLY A 210 0.68 13.87 5.74
CA GLY A 210 0.34 14.99 6.64
C GLY A 210 -0.15 16.21 5.88
N SER A 211 0.54 16.57 4.80
CA SER A 211 -0.04 17.38 3.73
C SER A 211 -0.41 16.47 2.57
N ILE A 212 -1.48 16.77 1.85
CA ILE A 212 -1.69 16.19 0.53
C ILE A 212 -0.79 16.93 -0.45
N VAL A 213 -0.03 16.20 -1.25
CA VAL A 213 1.00 16.76 -2.13
C VAL A 213 0.80 16.31 -3.56
N GLY A 214 1.13 17.19 -4.51
CA GLY A 214 1.24 16.85 -5.92
C GLY A 214 2.66 16.99 -6.43
N ILE A 215 3.27 15.89 -6.86
CA ILE A 215 4.63 15.83 -7.39
C ILE A 215 4.55 15.68 -8.91
N ASP A 216 5.27 16.49 -9.66
CA ASP A 216 5.37 16.33 -11.12
C ASP A 216 6.10 15.02 -11.48
N LYS A 217 5.45 14.16 -12.26
CA LYS A 217 5.96 12.85 -12.70
C LYS A 217 7.24 12.96 -13.52
N GLN A 218 7.48 14.09 -14.18
CA GLN A 218 8.65 14.25 -15.03
C GLN A 218 9.88 14.66 -14.22
N SER A 219 9.76 15.69 -13.39
CA SER A 219 10.89 16.30 -12.67
C SER A 219 11.07 15.81 -11.24
N GLY A 220 10.05 15.17 -10.64
CA GLY A 220 10.07 14.78 -9.23
C GLY A 220 9.89 15.95 -8.26
N LYS A 221 9.53 17.14 -8.75
CA LYS A 221 9.36 18.33 -7.88
C LYS A 221 7.95 18.39 -7.31
N VAL A 222 7.83 18.75 -6.04
CA VAL A 222 6.54 19.13 -5.43
C VAL A 222 6.05 20.41 -6.11
N THR A 223 4.84 20.37 -6.66
CA THR A 223 4.21 21.47 -7.40
C THR A 223 3.14 22.18 -6.58
N TRP A 224 2.55 21.49 -5.61
CA TRP A 224 1.60 22.03 -4.65
C TRP A 224 1.50 21.11 -3.43
N LYS A 225 1.03 21.68 -2.32
CA LYS A 225 0.67 20.95 -1.09
C LYS A 225 -0.47 21.67 -0.36
N THR A 226 -1.26 20.92 0.40
CA THR A 226 -2.25 21.49 1.32
C THR A 226 -1.59 21.98 2.61
N ASP A 227 -2.40 22.62 3.46
CA ASP A 227 -2.02 22.87 4.85
C ASP A 227 -1.71 21.54 5.57
N PRO A 228 -0.77 21.56 6.53
CA PRO A 228 -0.36 20.37 7.27
C PRO A 228 -1.44 19.89 8.23
N ARG A 229 -1.59 18.57 8.29
CA ARG A 229 -2.39 17.77 9.22
C ARG A 229 -1.53 16.66 9.82
N THR A 230 -2.06 15.96 10.82
CA THR A 230 -1.39 14.76 11.36
C THR A 230 -1.41 13.64 10.30
N PRO A 231 -0.25 13.16 9.81
CA PRO A 231 -0.20 12.18 8.71
C PRO A 231 -1.01 10.93 8.99
N GLY A 232 -1.76 10.44 8.00
CA GLY A 232 -2.39 9.11 8.03
C GLY A 232 -1.49 8.05 7.41
N TYR A 233 -2.04 6.84 7.30
CA TYR A 233 -1.33 5.67 6.74
C TYR A 233 -2.10 5.02 5.58
N GLY A 234 -3.29 5.54 5.26
CA GLY A 234 -4.14 5.06 4.17
C GLY A 234 -3.79 5.73 2.85
N THR A 235 -3.80 4.97 1.75
CA THR A 235 -3.69 5.55 0.41
C THR A 235 -4.95 6.38 0.10
N PRO A 236 -4.84 7.61 -0.42
CA PRO A 236 -6.01 8.43 -0.74
C PRO A 236 -6.81 7.88 -1.93
N GLU A 237 -8.09 8.21 -2.00
CA GLU A 237 -9.01 7.77 -3.05
C GLU A 237 -9.28 8.91 -4.03
N ARG A 238 -9.04 8.66 -5.32
CA ARG A 238 -9.34 9.60 -6.40
C ARG A 238 -10.71 9.30 -6.98
N PHE A 239 -11.56 10.30 -7.10
CA PHE A 239 -12.88 10.15 -7.70
C PHE A 239 -13.27 11.36 -8.56
N SER A 240 -14.34 11.22 -9.34
CA SER A 240 -14.90 12.28 -10.15
C SER A 240 -16.37 12.50 -9.82
N GLN A 241 -16.78 13.77 -9.76
CA GLN A 241 -18.17 14.17 -9.52
C GLN A 241 -18.45 15.44 -10.32
N ASP A 242 -19.56 15.44 -11.06
CA ASP A 242 -20.02 16.59 -11.86
C ASP A 242 -18.94 17.18 -12.79
N GLY A 243 -18.09 16.32 -13.36
CA GLY A 243 -17.00 16.70 -14.27
C GLY A 243 -15.74 17.26 -13.59
N ARG A 244 -15.68 17.31 -12.26
CA ARG A 244 -14.50 17.66 -11.46
C ARG A 244 -13.82 16.41 -10.92
N SER A 245 -12.53 16.52 -10.60
CA SER A 245 -11.72 15.44 -10.03
C SER A 245 -11.31 15.81 -8.61
N PHE A 246 -11.53 14.90 -7.69
CA PHE A 246 -11.24 15.09 -6.28
C PHE A 246 -10.32 13.99 -5.75
N LEU A 247 -9.69 14.28 -4.62
CA LEU A 247 -8.92 13.33 -3.84
C LEU A 247 -9.40 13.36 -2.39
N ALA A 248 -9.89 12.22 -1.89
CA ALA A 248 -10.23 12.02 -0.49
C ALA A 248 -9.08 11.33 0.24
N ALA A 249 -8.61 11.92 1.35
CA ALA A 249 -7.54 11.35 2.15
C ALA A 249 -7.94 11.34 3.62
N LEU A 250 -7.87 10.15 4.26
CA LEU A 250 -8.08 10.00 5.69
C LEU A 250 -6.74 10.17 6.40
N ASN A 251 -6.54 11.35 6.98
CA ASN A 251 -5.42 11.64 7.87
C ASN A 251 -5.83 11.37 9.33
N ASN A 252 -4.95 11.64 10.28
CA ASN A 252 -5.22 11.37 11.69
C ASN A 252 -6.07 12.44 12.39
N ASP A 253 -6.32 13.57 11.75
CA ASP A 253 -7.25 14.60 12.25
C ASP A 253 -8.67 14.41 11.67
N GLY A 254 -8.77 13.86 10.46
CA GLY A 254 -10.04 13.66 9.78
C GLY A 254 -9.96 13.28 8.31
N LEU A 255 -11.09 13.37 7.62
CA LEU A 255 -11.19 13.20 6.18
C LEU A 255 -11.04 14.56 5.47
N SER A 256 -9.98 14.70 4.67
CA SER A 256 -9.78 15.82 3.75
C SER A 256 -10.28 15.47 2.36
N VAL A 257 -10.96 16.41 1.68
CA VAL A 257 -11.28 16.32 0.25
C VAL A 257 -10.65 17.51 -0.47
N VAL A 258 -9.80 17.20 -1.45
CA VAL A 258 -9.09 18.17 -2.29
C VAL A 258 -9.67 18.18 -3.67
N ASP A 259 -9.93 19.36 -4.21
CA ASP A 259 -10.15 19.55 -5.64
C ASP A 259 -8.81 19.55 -6.37
N LEU A 260 -8.68 18.68 -7.38
CA LEU A 260 -7.42 18.48 -8.11
C LEU A 260 -7.19 19.49 -9.23
N GLN A 261 -8.23 20.19 -9.69
CA GLN A 261 -8.09 21.29 -10.63
C GLN A 261 -7.55 22.54 -9.92
N ASP A 262 -8.14 22.89 -8.78
CA ASP A 262 -7.79 24.06 -7.98
C ASP A 262 -6.63 23.80 -7.01
N LYS A 263 -6.31 22.53 -6.77
CA LYS A 263 -5.21 22.05 -5.89
C LYS A 263 -5.39 22.55 -4.45
N LYS A 264 -6.63 22.52 -3.97
CA LYS A 264 -7.02 23.04 -2.66
C LYS A 264 -7.97 22.08 -1.95
N GLU A 265 -7.83 22.01 -0.63
CA GLU A 265 -8.83 21.38 0.21
C GLU A 265 -10.14 22.17 0.13
N VAL A 266 -11.23 21.48 -0.23
CA VAL A 266 -12.57 22.06 -0.36
C VAL A 266 -13.47 21.67 0.80
N ALA A 267 -13.24 20.49 1.39
CA ALA A 267 -14.00 20.02 2.54
C ALA A 267 -13.09 19.28 3.52
N PHE A 268 -13.45 19.36 4.80
CA PHE A 268 -12.84 18.58 5.87
C PHE A 268 -13.91 18.11 6.85
N PHE A 269 -13.82 16.85 7.28
CA PHE A 269 -14.67 16.28 8.31
C PHE A 269 -13.80 15.72 9.43
N GLU A 270 -13.97 16.23 10.65
CA GLU A 270 -13.21 15.81 11.84
C GLU A 270 -13.49 14.35 12.17
N TRP A 271 -12.43 13.55 12.28
CA TRP A 271 -12.50 12.13 12.60
C TRP A 271 -11.24 11.71 13.36
N ASP A 272 -11.29 11.91 14.67
CA ASP A 272 -10.17 11.70 15.58
C ASP A 272 -9.80 10.21 15.73
N SER A 273 -8.50 9.94 15.65
CA SER A 273 -7.91 8.62 15.85
C SER A 273 -7.16 8.59 17.18
N PRO A 274 -7.59 7.80 18.19
CA PRO A 274 -7.10 7.89 19.57
C PRO A 274 -5.62 7.50 19.74
N TYR A 275 -4.99 6.97 18.69
CA TYR A 275 -3.56 6.65 18.64
C TYR A 275 -2.88 7.20 17.39
N GLY A 276 -3.55 8.06 16.63
CA GLY A 276 -3.07 8.52 15.34
C GLY A 276 -2.74 7.34 14.41
N THR A 277 -3.69 6.43 14.16
CA THR A 277 -3.46 5.20 13.36
C THR A 277 -4.50 4.99 12.26
N ASN A 278 -5.05 6.05 11.69
CA ASN A 278 -5.94 5.94 10.52
C ASN A 278 -5.16 5.38 9.33
N ALA A 279 -5.44 4.13 8.96
CA ALA A 279 -4.70 3.37 7.96
C ALA A 279 -5.55 2.86 6.79
N THR A 280 -6.78 3.37 6.63
CA THR A 280 -7.71 2.90 5.60
C THR A 280 -7.82 3.88 4.43
N THR A 281 -8.05 3.34 3.23
CA THR A 281 -8.40 4.10 2.04
C THR A 281 -9.89 4.44 2.09
N PRO A 282 -10.29 5.73 1.96
CA PRO A 282 -11.69 6.11 1.81
C PRO A 282 -12.35 5.41 0.61
N LEU A 283 -13.66 5.16 0.67
CA LEU A 283 -14.40 4.62 -0.47
C LEU A 283 -15.40 5.65 -0.98
N TYR A 284 -15.32 6.01 -2.25
CA TYR A 284 -16.31 6.87 -2.89
C TYR A 284 -17.29 6.07 -3.75
N HIS A 285 -18.59 6.36 -3.62
CA HIS A 285 -19.60 5.88 -4.55
C HIS A 285 -20.81 6.82 -4.57
N ASN A 286 -21.21 7.28 -5.77
CA ASN A 286 -22.42 8.07 -6.01
C ASN A 286 -22.61 9.25 -5.04
N GLY A 287 -21.59 10.11 -4.90
CA GLY A 287 -21.66 11.29 -4.04
C GLY A 287 -21.57 11.00 -2.54
N GLN A 288 -21.17 9.79 -2.15
CA GLN A 288 -20.95 9.43 -0.76
C GLN A 288 -19.54 8.88 -0.54
N ILE A 289 -18.96 9.19 0.62
CA ILE A 289 -17.63 8.75 1.04
C ILE A 289 -17.75 7.99 2.35
N PHE A 290 -17.26 6.75 2.36
CA PHE A 290 -17.16 5.90 3.55
C PHE A 290 -15.74 5.91 4.10
N VAL A 291 -15.62 6.06 5.42
CA VAL A 291 -14.35 5.90 6.16
C VAL A 291 -14.57 5.05 7.41
N SER A 292 -13.54 4.34 7.83
CA SER A 292 -13.57 3.47 9.00
C SER A 292 -12.22 3.43 9.70
N SER A 293 -12.26 3.37 11.02
CA SER A 293 -11.09 3.28 11.88
C SER A 293 -11.28 2.24 12.99
N GLY A 294 -10.18 1.57 13.33
CA GLY A 294 -10.08 0.61 14.42
C GLY A 294 -10.28 1.24 15.79
N TYR A 295 -9.75 0.60 16.83
CA TYR A 295 -9.67 1.16 18.19
C TYR A 295 -11.01 1.68 18.74
N ASN A 296 -12.08 0.96 18.41
CA ASN A 296 -13.45 1.26 18.84
C ASN A 296 -14.03 2.57 18.26
N ILE A 297 -13.49 3.10 17.16
CA ILE A 297 -13.99 4.32 16.50
C ILE A 297 -15.17 4.01 15.57
N GLY A 298 -15.09 2.98 14.75
CA GLY A 298 -16.20 2.55 13.90
C GLY A 298 -16.07 3.09 12.49
N CYS A 299 -17.20 3.44 11.90
CA CYS A 299 -17.27 3.95 10.54
C CYS A 299 -18.32 5.03 10.39
N VAL A 300 -18.16 5.84 9.36
CA VAL A 300 -19.11 6.90 9.00
C VAL A 300 -19.27 6.95 7.48
N MET A 301 -20.51 7.18 7.07
CA MET A 301 -20.86 7.53 5.70
C MET A 301 -21.14 9.03 5.63
N LEU A 302 -20.47 9.70 4.70
CA LEU A 302 -20.60 11.13 4.46
C LEU A 302 -21.16 11.34 3.05
N SER A 303 -22.11 12.25 2.88
CA SER A 303 -22.45 12.78 1.56
C SER A 303 -21.49 13.91 1.21
N PHE A 304 -21.12 14.02 -0.06
CA PHE A 304 -20.30 15.07 -0.61
C PHE A 304 -21.02 15.74 -1.78
N ASP A 305 -21.29 17.04 -1.67
CA ASP A 305 -22.00 17.82 -2.70
C ASP A 305 -21.08 18.55 -3.69
N GLY A 306 -19.75 18.33 -3.57
CA GLY A 306 -18.72 19.04 -4.33
C GLY A 306 -17.96 20.08 -3.49
N ASN A 307 -18.48 20.48 -2.33
CA ASN A 307 -17.83 21.46 -1.47
C ASN A 307 -17.98 21.18 0.04
N GLU A 308 -19.02 20.46 0.47
CA GLU A 308 -19.28 20.17 1.88
C GLU A 308 -19.45 18.66 2.12
N LEU A 309 -19.07 18.24 3.33
CA LEU A 309 -19.29 16.89 3.83
C LEU A 309 -20.39 16.92 4.88
N ALA A 310 -21.38 16.03 4.76
CA ALA A 310 -22.42 15.87 5.78
C ALA A 310 -22.58 14.40 6.16
N LYS A 311 -22.70 14.13 7.47
CA LYS A 311 -22.92 12.77 7.97
C LYS A 311 -24.29 12.24 7.53
N VAL A 312 -24.28 11.07 6.90
CA VAL A 312 -25.47 10.31 6.51
C VAL A 312 -25.81 9.30 7.62
N TRP A 313 -24.84 8.46 8.00
CA TRP A 313 -24.96 7.49 9.09
C TRP A 313 -23.59 7.16 9.68
N GLU A 314 -23.57 6.57 10.87
CA GLU A 314 -22.36 6.04 11.51
C GLU A 314 -22.68 4.72 12.21
N SER A 315 -21.68 3.84 12.36
CA SER A 315 -21.85 2.52 12.99
C SER A 315 -20.57 2.04 13.68
N LYS A 316 -20.72 1.18 14.70
CA LYS A 316 -19.62 0.45 15.35
C LYS A 316 -19.44 -0.96 14.80
N ASP A 317 -20.26 -1.38 13.84
CA ASP A 317 -20.22 -2.72 13.23
C ASP A 317 -19.14 -2.86 12.15
N MET A 318 -18.33 -1.82 11.90
CA MET A 318 -17.17 -1.89 11.01
C MET A 318 -16.05 -0.98 11.52
N ARG A 319 -15.09 -1.56 12.25
CA ARG A 319 -13.89 -0.92 12.78
C ARG A 319 -12.65 -1.47 12.08
N ASN A 320 -12.34 -0.94 10.90
CA ASN A 320 -11.19 -1.38 10.12
C ASN A 320 -9.88 -0.90 10.77
N HIS A 321 -9.02 -1.84 11.20
CA HIS A 321 -7.72 -1.50 11.78
C HIS A 321 -6.69 -1.08 10.72
N MET A 322 -6.58 -1.82 9.60
CA MET A 322 -5.58 -1.57 8.55
C MET A 322 -6.16 -1.82 7.14
N ASN A 323 -6.94 -2.89 6.97
CA ASN A 323 -7.50 -3.23 5.66
C ASN A 323 -8.82 -2.52 5.38
N SER A 324 -8.93 -1.95 4.18
CA SER A 324 -10.11 -1.21 3.73
C SER A 324 -11.23 -2.14 3.27
N CYS A 325 -12.47 -1.67 3.32
CA CYS A 325 -13.61 -2.43 2.82
C CYS A 325 -13.61 -2.59 1.28
N ILE A 326 -14.42 -3.53 0.80
CA ILE A 326 -14.83 -3.67 -0.61
C ILE A 326 -16.33 -3.34 -0.69
N LEU A 327 -16.70 -2.44 -1.60
CA LEU A 327 -18.09 -2.17 -1.93
C LEU A 327 -18.53 -3.06 -3.09
N ARG A 328 -19.54 -3.90 -2.87
CA ARG A 328 -20.11 -4.74 -3.93
C ARG A 328 -21.62 -4.89 -3.75
N ASN A 329 -22.36 -4.66 -4.84
CA ASN A 329 -23.82 -4.84 -4.90
C ASN A 329 -24.59 -4.12 -3.77
N GLY A 330 -24.12 -2.94 -3.32
CA GLY A 330 -24.75 -2.15 -2.26
C GLY A 330 -24.36 -2.55 -0.83
N TYR A 331 -23.37 -3.43 -0.67
CA TYR A 331 -22.88 -3.87 0.63
C TYR A 331 -21.37 -3.67 0.76
N LEU A 332 -20.93 -3.35 1.97
CA LEU A 332 -19.53 -3.22 2.35
C LEU A 332 -19.08 -4.51 3.03
N TYR A 333 -17.99 -5.08 2.53
CA TYR A 333 -17.32 -6.24 3.09
C TYR A 333 -15.97 -5.80 3.68
N GLY A 334 -15.73 -6.08 4.95
CA GLY A 334 -14.50 -5.65 5.62
C GLY A 334 -14.34 -6.23 7.02
N PHE A 335 -13.14 -6.09 7.59
CA PHE A 335 -12.83 -6.63 8.90
C PHE A 335 -13.18 -5.65 10.03
N ASP A 336 -13.95 -6.12 11.01
CA ASP A 336 -14.27 -5.40 12.23
C ASP A 336 -13.39 -5.88 13.39
N GLY A 337 -12.59 -4.97 13.96
CA GLY A 337 -11.79 -5.21 15.16
C GLY A 337 -10.33 -4.84 14.98
N ASN A 338 -9.48 -5.26 15.93
CA ASN A 338 -8.06 -4.91 15.94
C ASN A 338 -7.17 -6.15 16.04
N SER A 339 -5.94 -6.04 15.54
CA SER A 339 -4.97 -7.15 15.53
C SER A 339 -4.63 -7.67 16.93
N HIS A 340 -4.58 -6.81 17.96
CA HIS A 340 -4.29 -7.20 19.34
C HIS A 340 -5.40 -8.02 20.02
N ILE A 341 -6.61 -8.07 19.43
CA ILE A 341 -7.75 -8.89 19.89
C ILE A 341 -8.23 -9.87 18.80
N ARG A 342 -7.30 -10.44 18.02
CA ARG A 342 -7.60 -11.29 16.84
C ARG A 342 -8.74 -12.30 16.99
N ARG A 343 -8.95 -12.88 18.18
CA ARG A 343 -9.98 -13.91 18.44
C ARG A 343 -11.41 -13.37 18.37
N THR A 344 -11.59 -12.06 18.48
CA THR A 344 -12.90 -11.39 18.40
C THR A 344 -13.07 -10.59 17.12
N VAL A 345 -12.07 -10.57 16.24
CA VAL A 345 -12.18 -9.93 14.92
C VAL A 345 -13.13 -10.76 14.06
N THR A 346 -13.98 -10.05 13.32
CA THR A 346 -14.92 -10.65 12.37
C THR A 346 -14.76 -10.05 10.98
N LEU A 347 -15.01 -10.86 9.94
CA LEU A 347 -15.33 -10.34 8.62
C LEU A 347 -16.82 -9.99 8.61
N ASN A 348 -17.15 -8.73 8.33
CA ASN A 348 -18.51 -8.23 8.38
C ASN A 348 -19.02 -7.86 6.98
N CYS A 349 -20.33 -8.00 6.81
CA CYS A 349 -21.08 -7.40 5.71
C CYS A 349 -22.07 -6.39 6.28
N ILE A 350 -21.96 -5.12 5.89
CA ILE A 350 -22.90 -4.06 6.28
C ILE A 350 -23.54 -3.41 5.04
N GLY A 351 -24.74 -2.87 5.18
CA GLY A 351 -25.40 -2.12 4.10
C GLY A 351 -24.71 -0.79 3.81
N TRP A 352 -24.46 -0.46 2.53
CA TRP A 352 -23.95 0.86 2.13
C TRP A 352 -24.95 1.97 2.46
N ALA A 353 -26.24 1.69 2.29
CA ALA A 353 -27.29 2.70 2.43
C ALA A 353 -27.55 3.13 3.89
N ASP A 354 -27.36 2.22 4.86
CA ASP A 354 -27.84 2.41 6.23
C ASP A 354 -26.86 1.95 7.33
N GLY A 355 -25.73 1.34 6.95
CA GLY A 355 -24.73 0.83 7.89
C GLY A 355 -25.19 -0.40 8.69
N GLN A 356 -26.31 -1.04 8.32
CA GLN A 356 -26.85 -2.18 9.07
C GLN A 356 -26.03 -3.44 8.85
N LEU A 357 -25.64 -4.10 9.95
CA LEU A 357 -25.00 -5.40 9.94
C LEU A 357 -25.92 -6.48 9.37
N GLN A 358 -25.45 -7.15 8.33
CA GLN A 358 -26.14 -8.30 7.72
C GLN A 358 -25.63 -9.61 8.31
N TRP A 359 -24.32 -9.77 8.41
CA TRP A 359 -23.67 -10.92 9.02
C TRP A 359 -22.25 -10.58 9.48
N ALA A 360 -21.72 -11.39 10.39
CA ALA A 360 -20.36 -11.32 10.93
C ALA A 360 -19.77 -12.73 11.07
N GLU A 361 -18.65 -12.98 10.40
CA GLU A 361 -17.97 -14.28 10.39
C GLU A 361 -16.69 -14.24 11.23
N ARG A 362 -16.42 -15.29 12.01
CA ARG A 362 -15.21 -15.38 12.87
C ARG A 362 -14.15 -16.28 12.24
N GLY A 363 -12.97 -16.28 12.85
CA GLY A 363 -11.93 -17.28 12.52
C GLY A 363 -10.96 -16.90 11.41
N LEU A 364 -11.14 -15.73 10.79
CA LEU A 364 -10.22 -15.16 9.79
C LEU A 364 -9.20 -14.18 10.39
N GLY A 365 -9.40 -13.79 11.65
CA GLY A 365 -8.56 -12.83 12.36
C GLY A 365 -8.52 -11.45 11.68
N CYS A 366 -7.45 -10.68 11.93
CA CYS A 366 -7.27 -9.35 11.30
C CYS A 366 -6.74 -9.48 9.86
N GLY A 367 -7.49 -10.19 9.02
CA GLY A 367 -7.12 -10.49 7.65
C GLY A 367 -7.27 -9.31 6.68
N ALA A 368 -7.19 -9.64 5.39
CA ALA A 368 -7.33 -8.71 4.29
C ALA A 368 -8.19 -9.31 3.17
N LEU A 369 -8.83 -8.48 2.35
CA LEU A 369 -9.67 -8.96 1.26
C LEU A 369 -9.53 -8.13 -0.02
N SER A 370 -9.75 -8.81 -1.14
CA SER A 370 -10.09 -8.25 -2.45
C SER A 370 -11.31 -9.01 -2.99
N ALA A 371 -11.74 -8.74 -4.21
CA ALA A 371 -12.87 -9.42 -4.80
C ALA A 371 -12.74 -9.65 -6.30
N THR A 372 -13.62 -10.50 -6.82
CA THR A 372 -14.02 -10.59 -8.22
C THR A 372 -15.45 -10.04 -8.34
N PRO A 373 -16.10 -10.09 -9.52
CA PRO A 373 -17.51 -9.71 -9.61
C PRO A 373 -18.44 -10.51 -8.68
N ASP A 374 -18.10 -11.78 -8.40
CA ASP A 374 -19.00 -12.74 -7.75
C ASP A 374 -18.44 -13.36 -6.46
N HIS A 375 -17.15 -13.14 -6.17
CA HIS A 375 -16.46 -13.77 -5.04
C HIS A 375 -15.63 -12.79 -4.23
N LEU A 376 -15.53 -13.04 -2.94
CA LEU A 376 -14.53 -12.46 -2.05
C LEU A 376 -13.29 -13.36 -2.07
N LEU A 377 -12.11 -12.73 -2.20
CA LEU A 377 -10.80 -13.35 -2.03
C LEU A 377 -10.21 -12.83 -0.72
N ILE A 378 -10.04 -13.71 0.25
CA ILE A 378 -9.69 -13.33 1.62
C ILE A 378 -8.37 -13.99 1.99
N CYS A 379 -7.43 -13.22 2.51
CA CYS A 379 -6.25 -13.75 3.20
C CYS A 379 -6.47 -13.59 4.71
N SER A 380 -6.57 -14.71 5.43
CA SER A 380 -6.69 -14.69 6.89
C SER A 380 -5.39 -14.21 7.53
N ASP A 381 -5.45 -13.73 8.78
CA ASP A 381 -4.25 -13.24 9.48
C ASP A 381 -3.19 -14.31 9.77
N LEU A 382 -3.51 -15.58 9.50
CA LEU A 382 -2.62 -16.74 9.62
C LEU A 382 -2.25 -17.35 8.27
N GLY A 383 -2.47 -16.66 7.14
CA GLY A 383 -1.97 -17.10 5.83
C GLY A 383 -2.79 -18.20 5.16
N GLU A 384 -4.08 -18.30 5.50
CA GLU A 384 -5.04 -19.06 4.69
C GLU A 384 -5.64 -18.15 3.62
N LEU A 385 -5.61 -18.58 2.37
CA LEU A 385 -6.40 -17.97 1.31
C LEU A 385 -7.78 -18.65 1.28
N VAL A 386 -8.84 -17.86 1.33
CA VAL A 386 -10.23 -18.30 1.40
C VAL A 386 -11.00 -17.68 0.25
N LEU A 387 -11.78 -18.50 -0.45
CA LEU A 387 -12.72 -18.06 -1.48
C LEU A 387 -14.14 -18.18 -0.92
N ALA A 388 -14.92 -17.11 -1.02
CA ALA A 388 -16.32 -17.09 -0.62
C ALA A 388 -17.16 -16.37 -1.67
N LYS A 389 -18.45 -16.67 -1.77
CA LYS A 389 -19.36 -15.90 -2.63
C LYS A 389 -19.57 -14.52 -2.05
N THR A 390 -19.74 -13.53 -2.92
CA THR A 390 -20.25 -12.22 -2.50
C THR A 390 -21.75 -12.33 -2.21
N SER A 391 -22.10 -12.49 -0.93
CA SER A 391 -23.48 -12.63 -0.46
C SER A 391 -23.75 -11.66 0.69
N GLN A 392 -24.93 -11.06 0.67
CA GLN A 392 -25.46 -10.24 1.77
C GLN A 392 -26.20 -11.06 2.83
N LYS A 393 -26.52 -12.33 2.54
CA LYS A 393 -27.38 -13.15 3.43
C LYS A 393 -26.57 -13.86 4.51
N GLU A 394 -25.40 -14.36 4.14
CA GLU A 394 -24.50 -15.11 5.00
C GLU A 394 -23.10 -15.13 4.39
N PHE A 395 -22.12 -15.56 5.18
CA PHE A 395 -20.80 -15.91 4.67
C PHE A 395 -20.84 -17.30 4.03
N ASP A 396 -20.72 -17.36 2.70
CA ASP A 396 -20.81 -18.60 1.91
C ASP A 396 -19.41 -18.98 1.37
N GLU A 397 -18.65 -19.71 2.20
CA GLU A 397 -17.32 -20.19 1.86
C GLU A 397 -17.35 -21.32 0.82
N LEU A 398 -16.57 -21.16 -0.25
CA LEU A 398 -16.38 -22.16 -1.29
C LEU A 398 -15.17 -23.07 -1.02
N GLY A 399 -14.17 -22.56 -0.30
CA GLY A 399 -13.05 -23.34 0.19
C GLY A 399 -11.89 -22.48 0.67
N ARG A 400 -10.86 -23.15 1.19
CA ARG A 400 -9.63 -22.51 1.68
C ARG A 400 -8.38 -23.34 1.43
N VAL A 401 -7.25 -22.66 1.34
CA VAL A 401 -5.91 -23.25 1.24
C VAL A 401 -4.96 -22.56 2.20
N LYS A 402 -4.10 -23.33 2.88
CA LYS A 402 -2.99 -22.79 3.64
C LYS A 402 -1.86 -22.40 2.69
N VAL A 403 -1.62 -21.10 2.51
CA VAL A 403 -0.62 -20.58 1.58
C VAL A 403 0.75 -20.43 2.25
N MET A 404 0.77 -20.02 3.52
CA MET A 404 1.98 -19.81 4.31
C MET A 404 1.71 -19.85 5.82
N ASP A 405 2.78 -19.98 6.61
CA ASP A 405 2.77 -19.99 8.07
C ASP A 405 3.29 -18.67 8.66
N GLU A 406 2.78 -17.56 8.14
CA GLU A 406 3.16 -16.20 8.55
C GLU A 406 1.93 -15.36 8.90
N GLN A 407 2.16 -14.28 9.66
CA GLN A 407 1.15 -13.24 9.83
C GLN A 407 0.88 -12.56 8.49
N CYS A 408 -0.38 -12.50 8.07
CA CYS A 408 -0.77 -11.91 6.78
C CYS A 408 -1.75 -10.76 6.98
N TRP A 409 -1.30 -9.52 6.79
CA TRP A 409 -2.14 -8.32 6.84
C TRP A 409 -2.27 -7.63 5.47
N THR A 410 -1.74 -8.24 4.42
CA THR A 410 -1.70 -7.68 3.07
C THR A 410 -2.86 -8.22 2.23
N VAL A 411 -3.54 -7.34 1.48
CA VAL A 411 -4.62 -7.71 0.56
C VAL A 411 -4.12 -8.73 -0.49
N PRO A 412 -4.84 -9.85 -0.73
CA PRO A 412 -4.52 -10.74 -1.82
C PRO A 412 -4.88 -10.09 -3.15
N VAL A 413 -4.07 -10.30 -4.19
CA VAL A 413 -4.32 -9.72 -5.54
C VAL A 413 -4.55 -10.85 -6.52
N LEU A 414 -5.66 -10.78 -7.28
CA LEU A 414 -5.92 -11.63 -8.43
C LEU A 414 -5.56 -10.88 -9.71
N CYS A 415 -4.64 -11.43 -10.50
CA CYS A 415 -4.33 -10.94 -11.85
C CYS A 415 -3.94 -12.13 -12.73
N ASN A 416 -4.55 -12.26 -13.91
CA ASN A 416 -4.26 -13.31 -14.91
C ASN A 416 -4.44 -14.75 -14.35
N GLY A 417 -5.48 -14.96 -13.55
CA GLY A 417 -5.79 -16.25 -12.93
C GLY A 417 -4.80 -16.67 -11.83
N LEU A 418 -3.94 -15.75 -11.38
CA LEU A 418 -2.97 -15.98 -10.33
C LEU A 418 -3.32 -15.11 -9.11
N VAL A 419 -3.39 -15.74 -7.94
CA VAL A 419 -3.60 -15.04 -6.66
C VAL A 419 -2.27 -14.89 -5.93
N TYR A 420 -1.89 -13.65 -5.63
CA TYR A 420 -0.69 -13.33 -4.88
C TYR A 420 -1.05 -13.05 -3.43
N CYS A 421 -0.41 -13.77 -2.50
CA CYS A 421 -0.55 -13.58 -1.06
C CYS A 421 0.80 -13.25 -0.45
N ARG A 422 0.82 -12.34 0.53
CA ARG A 422 2.04 -11.88 1.19
C ARG A 422 1.94 -12.01 2.71
N GLY A 423 2.95 -12.63 3.30
CA GLY A 423 3.22 -12.64 4.73
C GLY A 423 4.13 -11.49 5.17
N ALA A 424 4.01 -11.12 6.44
CA ALA A 424 4.72 -10.00 7.03
C ALA A 424 6.22 -10.27 7.23
N GLU A 425 6.65 -11.54 7.23
CA GLU A 425 8.06 -11.90 7.45
C GLU A 425 8.85 -11.94 6.13
N GLY A 426 8.16 -12.07 4.99
CA GLY A 426 8.75 -11.86 3.67
C GLY A 426 8.27 -12.82 2.59
N THR A 427 7.49 -13.85 2.94
CA THR A 427 6.97 -14.77 1.92
C THR A 427 5.95 -14.08 1.02
N LEU A 428 6.26 -13.99 -0.26
CA LEU A 428 5.30 -13.78 -1.34
C LEU A 428 5.01 -15.11 -2.02
N ALA A 429 3.76 -15.51 -2.07
CA ALA A 429 3.31 -16.77 -2.66
C ALA A 429 2.33 -16.52 -3.79
N CYS A 430 2.39 -17.37 -4.82
CA CYS A 430 1.45 -17.35 -5.93
C CYS A 430 0.64 -18.64 -5.99
N VAL A 431 -0.68 -18.49 -6.04
CA VAL A 431 -1.65 -19.57 -6.12
C VAL A 431 -2.30 -19.54 -7.49
N ASP A 432 -2.28 -20.67 -8.20
CA ASP A 432 -2.91 -20.79 -9.51
C ASP A 432 -4.39 -21.14 -9.36
N VAL A 433 -5.25 -20.22 -9.80
CA VAL A 433 -6.72 -20.36 -9.81
C VAL A 433 -7.29 -20.35 -11.22
N ARG A 434 -6.46 -20.56 -12.24
CA ARG A 434 -6.95 -20.73 -13.61
C ARG A 434 -7.86 -21.97 -13.68
N PRO A 435 -8.87 -21.97 -14.56
CA PRO A 435 -9.62 -23.18 -14.89
C PRO A 435 -8.65 -24.27 -15.36
N GLU A 436 -8.95 -25.54 -15.06
CA GLU A 436 -8.17 -26.63 -15.63
C GLU A 436 -8.24 -26.54 -17.15
N SER A 437 -7.08 -26.55 -17.81
CA SER A 437 -7.02 -26.71 -19.27
C SER A 437 -7.72 -28.00 -19.62
N GLN A 438 -8.84 -27.92 -20.36
CA GLN A 438 -9.50 -29.12 -20.85
C GLN A 438 -8.49 -29.95 -21.66
N PRO A 439 -8.35 -31.26 -21.35
CA PRO A 439 -7.37 -32.12 -22.00
C PRO A 439 -7.57 -32.26 -23.52
#